data_AF-S4PL74-F1
#
_entry.id   AF-S4PL74-F1
#
_cell.length_a   1.000
_cell.length_b   1.000
_cell.length_c   1.000
_cell.angle_alpha   90.00
_cell.angle_beta   90.00
_cell.angle_gamma   90.00
#
_symmetry.space_group_name_H-M   'P 1'
#
loop_
_entity.id
_entity.type
_entity.pdbx_description
1 polymer ?
#
loop_
_entity_poly.entity_id
_entity_poly.type
_entity_poly.pdbx_seq_one_letter_code
_entity_poly.pdbx_strand_id
1 'polypeptide(L)'
;MLSRYVVSQVKHNSYFLVGLGIGLWLALATVPLEEEVVACDTVTLAAPDEYEPQREERPLGSRGQPGRSVQRPRYYSTELGMRSGLLTGVLSSEEVLETRAAALNRTAARLQPALRFFITASALQEAPGRANVVGFTDTREMLKPFHALKYLADNYLEEYDFFFLVSDMSFVNSRRLTELVSKLSVSQDIYMGTIADDDTQYCTLEGGILLSNSVLRAIHGELDWCVRNSYSPHHHENLGRCVLHAAHLSCVSQVQGESYVSVHVNTAGNGVGGILTPALADAVVVQPAIEPSHFHQLLAYISRVYLERAQISITRQRGQATWSARRHPRGYRNASWPAALRDDAGLAAPRPPSRFDHLRWTRFNATHAFMPDDHRVVAPLTSAYKEAVHLILEEVSAWAANRWSAVADAEETGVVSKISPKDITLEEGAWCWEPPVALRYRLLLRLPTR
;
A
#
# COMPACT_ATOMS: atom_id res chain seq x y z
N MET A 1 34.54 -28.40 -31.04
CA MET A 1 33.47 -29.43 -31.06
C MET A 1 32.05 -28.86 -31.09
N LEU A 2 31.80 -27.63 -30.62
CA LEU A 2 30.48 -26.97 -30.66
C LEU A 2 29.92 -26.72 -32.07
N SER A 3 30.77 -26.36 -33.05
CA SER A 3 30.32 -26.06 -34.42
C SER A 3 29.66 -27.24 -35.15
N ARG A 4 30.16 -28.46 -34.99
CA ARG A 4 29.57 -29.65 -35.65
C ARG A 4 28.27 -30.12 -34.98
N TYR A 5 28.14 -29.92 -33.67
CA TYR A 5 26.93 -30.27 -32.92
C TYR A 5 25.77 -29.32 -33.26
N VAL A 6 26.04 -28.02 -33.35
CA VAL A 6 25.06 -27.00 -33.75
C VAL A 6 24.58 -27.22 -35.19
N VAL A 7 25.47 -27.53 -36.13
CA VAL A 7 25.08 -27.81 -37.53
C VAL A 7 24.23 -29.09 -37.65
N SER A 8 24.47 -30.10 -36.80
CA SER A 8 23.65 -31.32 -36.75
C SER A 8 22.24 -31.05 -36.21
N GLN A 9 22.13 -30.27 -35.13
CA GLN A 9 20.85 -29.90 -34.52
C GLN A 9 20.02 -28.98 -35.43
N VAL A 10 20.64 -28.06 -36.16
CA VAL A 10 19.96 -27.21 -37.15
C VAL A 10 19.43 -28.02 -38.34
N LYS A 11 20.14 -29.08 -38.75
CA LYS A 11 19.63 -29.99 -39.80
C LYS A 11 18.40 -30.79 -39.34
N HIS A 12 18.44 -31.33 -38.11
CA HIS A 12 17.32 -32.11 -37.56
C HIS A 12 16.07 -31.26 -37.28
N ASN A 13 16.25 -30.02 -36.81
CA ASN A 13 15.15 -29.12 -36.45
C ASN A 13 14.86 -28.03 -37.49
N SER A 14 15.30 -28.23 -38.74
CA SER A 14 15.14 -27.27 -39.83
C SER A 14 13.67 -26.91 -40.08
N TYR A 15 12.77 -27.91 -40.06
CA TYR A 15 11.33 -27.67 -40.21
C TYR A 15 10.72 -26.88 -39.05
N PHE A 16 11.20 -27.08 -37.82
CA PHE A 16 10.74 -26.33 -36.64
C PHE A 16 11.17 -24.86 -36.71
N LEU A 17 12.42 -24.59 -37.10
CA LEU A 17 12.93 -23.23 -37.26
C LEU A 17 12.24 -22.48 -38.39
N VAL A 18 11.94 -23.16 -39.50
CA VAL A 18 11.16 -22.59 -40.61
C VAL A 18 9.72 -22.31 -40.16
N GLY A 19 9.08 -23.22 -39.42
CA GLY A 19 7.75 -23.01 -38.85
C GLY A 19 7.70 -21.83 -37.88
N LEU A 20 8.71 -21.68 -37.04
CA LEU A 20 8.82 -20.55 -36.11
C LEU A 20 9.04 -19.23 -36.85
N GLY A 21 9.87 -19.23 -37.89
CA GLY A 21 10.10 -18.06 -38.74
C GLY A 21 8.83 -17.61 -39.48
N ILE A 22 8.09 -18.56 -40.07
CA ILE A 22 6.82 -18.27 -40.76
C ILE A 22 5.77 -17.81 -39.75
N GLY A 23 5.66 -18.46 -38.59
CA GLY A 23 4.72 -18.05 -37.54
C GLY A 23 4.99 -16.64 -37.00
N LEU A 24 6.26 -16.29 -36.81
CA LEU A 24 6.65 -14.96 -36.36
C LEU A 24 6.42 -13.90 -37.45
N TRP A 25 6.68 -14.24 -38.72
CA TRP A 25 6.40 -13.35 -39.85
C TRP A 25 4.90 -13.11 -40.04
N LEU A 26 4.08 -14.16 -39.93
CA LEU A 26 2.64 -14.07 -40.06
C LEU A 26 2.02 -13.29 -38.90
N ALA A 27 2.55 -13.44 -37.68
CA ALA A 27 2.17 -12.62 -36.53
C ALA A 27 2.51 -11.14 -36.76
N LEU A 28 3.71 -10.83 -37.25
CA LEU A 28 4.10 -9.45 -37.55
C LEU A 28 3.30 -8.83 -38.70
N ALA A 29 2.93 -9.62 -39.70
CA ALA A 29 2.13 -9.17 -40.84
C ALA A 29 0.63 -9.01 -40.51
N THR A 30 0.12 -9.74 -39.52
CA THR A 30 -1.30 -9.67 -39.09
C THR A 30 -1.55 -8.74 -37.93
N VAL A 31 -0.50 -8.23 -37.26
CA VAL A 31 -0.65 -7.15 -36.29
C VAL A 31 -0.99 -5.87 -37.06
N PRO A 32 -2.21 -5.32 -36.90
CA PRO A 32 -2.55 -4.03 -37.48
C PRO A 32 -1.74 -2.95 -36.76
N LEU A 33 -0.68 -2.46 -37.40
CA LEU A 33 0.14 -1.35 -36.90
C LEU A 33 -0.54 0.02 -37.10
N GLU A 34 -1.68 0.05 -37.78
CA GLU A 34 -2.54 1.22 -37.94
C GLU A 34 -3.91 0.90 -37.31
N GLU A 35 -4.00 1.06 -35.99
CA GLU A 35 -5.28 1.45 -35.39
C GLU A 35 -5.56 2.88 -35.90
N GLU A 36 -6.28 2.99 -37.02
CA GLU A 36 -7.05 4.19 -37.26
C GLU A 36 -7.94 4.38 -36.03
N VAL A 37 -7.74 5.51 -35.35
CA VAL A 37 -8.58 5.93 -34.23
C VAL A 37 -9.98 6.05 -34.81
N VAL A 38 -10.78 5.00 -34.64
CA VAL A 38 -12.22 5.08 -34.82
C VAL A 38 -12.66 6.15 -33.83
N ALA A 39 -12.93 7.34 -34.34
CA ALA A 39 -13.66 8.35 -33.60
C ALA A 39 -14.89 7.63 -33.07
N CYS A 40 -15.07 7.64 -31.75
CA CYS A 40 -16.31 7.14 -31.18
C CYS A 40 -17.43 7.90 -31.90
N ASP A 41 -18.16 7.19 -32.77
CA ASP A 41 -19.41 7.70 -33.27
C ASP A 41 -20.16 8.16 -32.04
N THR A 42 -20.61 9.41 -32.09
CA THR A 42 -21.49 9.97 -31.08
C THR A 42 -22.59 8.94 -30.89
N VAL A 43 -22.56 8.24 -29.75
CA VAL A 43 -23.66 7.42 -29.31
C VAL A 43 -24.83 8.37 -29.32
N THR A 44 -25.66 8.27 -30.36
CA THR A 44 -27.01 8.80 -30.33
C THR A 44 -27.60 8.06 -29.15
N LEU A 45 -27.77 8.79 -28.04
CA LEU A 45 -28.47 8.31 -26.88
C LEU A 45 -29.81 7.81 -27.41
N ALA A 46 -29.90 6.50 -27.61
CA ALA A 46 -31.18 5.84 -27.70
C ALA A 46 -31.96 6.30 -26.47
N ALA A 47 -33.25 6.57 -26.68
CA ALA A 47 -34.17 7.02 -25.64
C ALA A 47 -33.90 6.26 -24.33
N PRO A 48 -33.99 6.93 -23.17
CA PRO A 48 -33.70 6.30 -21.89
C PRO A 48 -34.53 5.02 -21.80
N ASP A 49 -33.87 3.87 -21.81
CA ASP A 49 -34.52 2.59 -21.57
C ASP A 49 -35.19 2.70 -20.21
N GLU A 50 -36.52 2.70 -20.21
CA GLU A 50 -37.38 2.69 -19.04
C GLU A 50 -37.28 1.31 -18.39
N TYR A 51 -36.11 0.99 -17.85
CA TYR A 51 -35.88 -0.23 -17.09
C TYR A 51 -36.48 -0.03 -15.69
N GLU A 52 -37.73 -0.45 -15.52
CA GLU A 52 -38.27 -0.72 -14.19
C GLU A 52 -37.69 -2.04 -13.67
N PRO A 53 -37.00 -2.07 -12.52
CA PRO A 53 -36.53 -3.31 -11.94
C PRO A 53 -37.74 -4.14 -11.48
N GLN A 54 -38.14 -5.11 -12.29
CA GLN A 54 -39.09 -6.15 -11.86
C GLN A 54 -38.41 -7.00 -10.79
N ARG A 55 -38.70 -6.68 -9.54
CA ARG A 55 -38.36 -7.53 -8.41
C ARG A 55 -39.31 -8.72 -8.47
N GLU A 56 -38.82 -9.88 -8.93
CA GLU A 56 -39.54 -11.12 -8.76
C GLU A 56 -39.73 -11.37 -7.26
N GLU A 57 -40.90 -10.99 -6.73
CA GLU A 57 -41.35 -11.43 -5.43
C GLU A 57 -41.63 -12.93 -5.57
N ARG A 58 -40.59 -13.75 -5.33
CA ARG A 58 -40.79 -15.18 -5.11
C ARG A 58 -41.87 -15.31 -4.03
N PRO A 59 -43.01 -15.95 -4.30
CA PRO A 59 -44.00 -16.21 -3.28
C PRO A 59 -43.29 -16.96 -2.16
N LEU A 60 -43.48 -16.52 -0.91
CA LEU A 60 -42.97 -17.23 0.25
C LEU A 60 -43.49 -18.67 0.17
N GLY A 61 -42.60 -19.58 -0.20
CA GLY A 61 -42.87 -21.01 -0.20
C GLY A 61 -43.42 -21.41 1.16
N SER A 62 -44.39 -22.32 1.14
CA SER A 62 -44.99 -22.92 2.34
C SER A 62 -43.93 -23.17 3.42
N ARG A 63 -44.18 -22.66 4.64
CA ARG A 63 -43.35 -22.87 5.85
C ARG A 63 -42.77 -24.28 5.85
N GLY A 64 -41.50 -24.40 5.48
CA GLY A 64 -40.75 -25.63 5.58
C GLY A 64 -40.79 -26.13 7.02
N GLN A 65 -40.89 -27.45 7.16
CA GLN A 65 -40.92 -28.15 8.44
C GLN A 65 -39.85 -27.63 9.41
N PRO A 66 -40.17 -27.49 10.72
CA PRO A 66 -39.21 -27.07 11.72
C PRO A 66 -38.23 -28.22 11.96
N GLY A 67 -37.10 -28.22 11.26
CA GLY A 67 -36.12 -29.32 11.40
C GLY A 67 -34.77 -29.14 10.74
N ARG A 68 -34.58 -28.15 9.86
CA ARG A 68 -33.25 -27.80 9.36
C ARG A 68 -32.90 -26.39 9.80
N SER A 69 -32.26 -26.29 10.96
CA SER A 69 -31.44 -25.13 11.26
C SER A 69 -30.43 -25.00 10.14
N VAL A 70 -30.60 -23.99 9.28
CA VAL A 70 -29.54 -23.58 8.36
C VAL A 70 -28.38 -23.14 9.24
N GLN A 71 -27.42 -24.03 9.44
CA GLN A 71 -26.21 -23.74 10.18
C GLN A 71 -25.45 -22.71 9.34
N ARG A 72 -25.59 -21.44 9.71
CA ARG A 72 -24.80 -20.38 9.06
C ARG A 72 -23.33 -20.70 9.34
N PRO A 73 -22.49 -20.79 8.30
CA PRO A 73 -21.06 -20.93 8.52
C PRO A 73 -20.59 -19.74 9.35
N ARG A 74 -19.83 -20.01 10.42
CA ARG A 74 -19.42 -18.97 11.38
C ARG A 74 -18.53 -17.94 10.70
N TYR A 75 -17.68 -18.33 9.72
CA TYR A 75 -16.89 -17.45 8.85
C TYR A 75 -16.51 -18.14 7.52
N TYR A 76 -16.57 -17.42 6.39
CA TYR A 76 -16.24 -17.94 5.03
C TYR A 76 -14.80 -18.48 4.94
N SER A 77 -13.85 -17.85 5.62
CA SER A 77 -12.44 -18.25 5.62
C SER A 77 -12.21 -19.64 6.21
N THR A 78 -12.88 -19.97 7.33
CA THR A 78 -12.67 -21.24 8.03
C THR A 78 -13.26 -22.42 7.25
N GLU A 79 -14.44 -22.23 6.62
CA GLU A 79 -15.08 -23.27 5.80
C GLU A 79 -14.33 -23.56 4.50
N LEU A 80 -13.59 -22.58 4.00
CA LEU A 80 -12.76 -22.73 2.80
C LEU A 80 -11.34 -23.19 3.11
N GLY A 81 -11.02 -23.39 4.40
CA GLY A 81 -9.65 -23.69 4.83
C GLY A 81 -8.66 -22.57 4.47
N MET A 82 -9.12 -21.33 4.37
CA MET A 82 -8.25 -20.17 4.18
C MET A 82 -7.48 -19.91 5.47
N ARG A 83 -6.19 -20.23 5.43
CA ARG A 83 -5.26 -19.99 6.52
C ARG A 83 -4.73 -18.56 6.48
N SER A 84 -4.45 -18.02 7.66
CA SER A 84 -3.69 -16.78 7.79
C SER A 84 -2.20 -17.02 7.60
N GLY A 85 -1.51 -16.03 7.03
CA GLY A 85 -0.12 -16.20 6.63
C GLY A 85 0.86 -16.48 7.78
N LEU A 86 0.70 -15.87 8.95
CA LEU A 86 1.73 -15.91 10.01
C LEU A 86 1.16 -15.81 11.42
N LEU A 87 1.60 -16.72 12.30
CA LEU A 87 1.42 -16.64 13.75
C LEU A 87 2.78 -16.48 14.44
N THR A 88 2.90 -15.50 15.34
CA THR A 88 4.14 -15.24 16.07
C THR A 88 4.01 -15.64 17.55
N GLY A 89 4.92 -16.48 18.01
CA GLY A 89 5.10 -16.88 19.40
C GLY A 89 6.36 -16.26 20.02
N VAL A 90 6.20 -15.56 21.13
CA VAL A 90 7.31 -14.95 21.87
C VAL A 90 7.52 -15.72 23.17
N LEU A 91 8.72 -16.24 23.39
CA LEU A 91 9.10 -16.89 24.66
C LEU A 91 9.54 -15.80 25.65
N SER A 92 8.81 -15.63 26.75
CA SER A 92 9.06 -14.60 27.76
C SER A 92 8.90 -15.12 29.19
N SER A 93 9.36 -14.39 30.19
CA SER A 93 9.18 -14.75 31.61
C SER A 93 8.07 -13.92 32.25
N GLU A 94 7.57 -14.37 33.41
CA GLU A 94 6.54 -13.66 34.18
C GLU A 94 7.01 -12.27 34.62
N GLU A 95 8.28 -12.15 35.04
CA GLU A 95 8.89 -10.90 35.53
C GLU A 95 8.98 -9.80 34.45
N VAL A 96 9.17 -10.21 33.19
CA VAL A 96 9.47 -9.32 32.06
C VAL A 96 8.20 -9.00 31.25
N LEU A 97 7.07 -9.63 31.59
CA LEU A 97 5.81 -9.52 30.86
C LEU A 97 5.26 -8.09 30.84
N GLU A 98 5.33 -7.37 31.96
CA GLU A 98 4.80 -6.00 32.07
C GLU A 98 5.70 -4.94 31.41
N THR A 99 6.97 -5.25 31.21
CA THR A 99 7.97 -4.28 30.73
C THR A 99 8.33 -4.53 29.27
N ARG A 100 9.12 -5.56 29.00
CA ARG A 100 9.64 -5.86 27.65
C ARG A 100 8.59 -6.48 26.75
N ALA A 101 7.82 -7.45 27.25
CA ALA A 101 6.78 -8.08 26.44
C ALA A 101 5.66 -7.07 26.11
N ALA A 102 5.31 -6.17 27.02
CA ALA A 102 4.41 -5.06 26.75
C ALA A 102 4.96 -4.09 25.68
N ALA A 103 6.26 -3.77 25.73
CA ALA A 103 6.91 -2.95 24.69
C ALA A 103 6.90 -3.65 23.33
N LEU A 104 7.26 -4.93 23.27
CA LEU A 104 7.21 -5.76 22.05
C LEU A 104 5.78 -5.83 21.51
N ASN A 105 4.78 -6.04 22.36
CA ASN A 105 3.38 -6.07 21.95
C ASN A 105 2.93 -4.75 21.29
N ARG A 106 3.37 -3.61 21.83
CA ARG A 106 3.07 -2.28 21.25
C ARG A 106 3.82 -2.03 19.95
N THR A 107 5.08 -2.42 19.85
CA THR A 107 5.89 -2.17 18.64
C THR A 107 5.56 -3.13 17.50
N ALA A 108 5.13 -4.35 17.81
CA ALA A 108 4.71 -5.37 16.87
C ALA A 108 3.20 -5.31 16.57
N ALA A 109 2.56 -4.14 16.67
CA ALA A 109 1.10 -3.98 16.50
C ALA A 109 0.55 -4.59 15.19
N ARG A 110 1.35 -4.65 14.12
CA ARG A 110 0.95 -5.27 12.84
C ARG A 110 0.82 -6.79 12.89
N LEU A 111 1.45 -7.46 13.86
CA LEU A 111 1.33 -8.89 14.08
C LEU A 111 0.10 -9.25 14.92
N GLN A 112 -0.61 -8.27 15.49
CA GLN A 112 -1.86 -8.52 16.22
C GLN A 112 -3.01 -8.78 15.23
N PRO A 113 -3.94 -9.71 15.54
CA PRO A 113 -4.05 -10.50 16.78
C PRO A 113 -3.19 -11.78 16.82
N ALA A 114 -2.45 -12.09 15.76
CA ALA A 114 -1.61 -13.29 15.60
C ALA A 114 -0.28 -13.26 16.39
N LEU A 115 -0.27 -12.62 17.56
CA LEU A 115 0.88 -12.56 18.47
C LEU A 115 0.51 -13.20 19.81
N ARG A 116 1.32 -14.16 20.26
CA ARG A 116 1.14 -14.88 21.52
C ARG A 116 2.42 -14.85 22.36
N PHE A 117 2.28 -14.66 23.66
CA PHE A 117 3.36 -14.69 24.63
C PHE A 117 3.29 -15.98 25.44
N PHE A 118 4.41 -16.68 25.51
CA PHE A 118 4.56 -17.94 26.23
C PHE A 118 5.42 -17.74 27.47
N ILE A 119 4.80 -17.89 28.64
CA ILE A 119 5.44 -17.71 29.95
C ILE A 119 5.45 -19.01 30.75
N THR A 120 6.43 -19.14 31.63
CA THR A 120 6.39 -20.13 32.71
C THR A 120 5.65 -19.49 33.88
N ALA A 121 4.43 -19.95 34.16
CA ALA A 121 3.61 -19.46 35.26
C ALA A 121 3.95 -20.25 36.54
N SER A 122 4.39 -19.54 37.57
CA SER A 122 4.74 -20.13 38.86
C SER A 122 3.51 -20.50 39.71
N ALA A 123 2.33 -19.95 39.37
CA ALA A 123 1.05 -20.25 40.02
C ALA A 123 -0.01 -20.71 39.00
N LEU A 124 -0.94 -21.56 39.47
CA LEU A 124 -2.15 -22.00 38.78
C LEU A 124 -3.16 -20.85 38.50
N GLN A 125 -2.72 -19.60 38.62
CA GLN A 125 -3.52 -18.44 38.27
C GLN A 125 -3.58 -18.42 36.74
N GLU A 126 -4.77 -18.67 36.19
CA GLU A 126 -5.08 -18.47 34.79
C GLU A 126 -4.35 -17.23 34.28
N ALA A 127 -3.63 -17.36 33.16
CA ALA A 127 -2.80 -16.34 32.55
C ALA A 127 -3.39 -14.94 32.80
N PRO A 128 -2.61 -13.96 33.28
CA PRO A 128 -3.13 -12.66 33.71
C PRO A 128 -4.04 -12.14 32.61
N GLY A 129 -5.36 -12.03 32.86
CA GLY A 129 -6.50 -11.99 31.92
C GLY A 129 -6.34 -11.21 30.60
N ARG A 130 -5.33 -11.57 29.81
CA ARG A 130 -4.86 -10.91 28.61
C ARG A 130 -4.95 -11.97 27.52
N ALA A 131 -5.78 -11.68 26.52
CA ALA A 131 -6.12 -12.62 25.44
C ALA A 131 -4.92 -13.18 24.64
N ASN A 132 -3.71 -12.66 24.85
CA ASN A 132 -2.52 -13.00 24.09
C ASN A 132 -1.44 -13.74 24.91
N VAL A 133 -1.66 -14.04 26.20
CA VAL A 133 -0.65 -14.68 27.07
C VAL A 133 -1.06 -16.11 27.40
N VAL A 134 -0.10 -17.03 27.31
CA VAL A 134 -0.26 -18.46 27.59
C VAL A 134 0.80 -18.85 28.62
N GLY A 135 0.35 -19.37 29.76
CA GLY A 135 1.21 -19.81 30.85
C GLY A 135 1.35 -21.34 30.91
N PHE A 136 2.57 -21.81 31.12
CA PHE A 136 2.89 -23.22 31.37
C PHE A 136 3.36 -23.42 32.81
N THR A 137 2.99 -24.54 33.43
CA THR A 137 3.36 -24.87 34.81
C THR A 137 4.75 -25.49 34.94
N ASP A 138 5.37 -25.90 33.83
CA ASP A 138 6.72 -26.51 33.84
C ASP A 138 7.78 -25.43 33.99
N THR A 139 8.57 -25.51 35.07
CA THR A 139 9.62 -24.53 35.41
C THR A 139 10.93 -24.78 34.66
N ARG A 140 11.05 -25.89 33.92
CA ARG A 140 12.27 -26.20 33.16
C ARG A 140 12.38 -25.31 31.93
N GLU A 141 13.29 -24.34 31.99
CA GLU A 141 13.51 -23.38 30.91
C GLU A 141 13.79 -24.07 29.57
N MET A 142 14.62 -25.12 29.56
CA MET A 142 14.99 -25.89 28.36
C MET A 142 13.77 -26.44 27.58
N LEU A 143 12.64 -26.68 28.26
CA LEU A 143 11.43 -27.25 27.65
C LEU A 143 10.40 -26.22 27.20
N LYS A 144 10.60 -24.95 27.57
CA LYS A 144 9.69 -23.86 27.22
C LYS A 144 9.42 -23.74 25.71
N PRO A 145 10.43 -23.87 24.80
CA PRO A 145 10.15 -23.88 23.36
C PRO A 145 9.25 -25.03 22.92
N PHE A 146 9.38 -26.22 23.52
CA PHE A 146 8.56 -27.38 23.17
C PHE A 146 7.12 -27.24 23.66
N HIS A 147 6.90 -26.67 24.84
CA HIS A 147 5.55 -26.33 25.33
C HIS A 147 4.88 -25.30 24.42
N ALA A 148 5.61 -24.29 23.96
CA ALA A 148 5.11 -23.32 22.98
C ALA A 148 4.76 -23.99 21.65
N LEU A 149 5.64 -24.82 21.10
CA LEU A 149 5.40 -25.57 19.86
C LEU A 149 4.17 -26.48 19.97
N LYS A 150 4.04 -27.21 21.07
CA LYS A 150 2.88 -28.06 21.35
C LYS A 150 1.60 -27.24 21.34
N TYR A 151 1.56 -26.13 22.07
CA TYR A 151 0.39 -25.27 22.12
C TYR A 151 0.03 -24.69 20.73
N LEU A 152 1.03 -24.27 19.96
CA LEU A 152 0.81 -23.78 18.59
C LEU A 152 0.25 -24.88 17.69
N ALA A 153 0.78 -26.10 17.79
CA ALA A 153 0.32 -27.24 17.02
C ALA A 153 -1.11 -27.67 17.40
N ASP A 154 -1.43 -27.71 18.69
CA ASP A 154 -2.74 -28.15 19.18
C ASP A 154 -3.87 -27.17 18.82
N ASN A 155 -3.58 -25.86 18.78
CA ASN A 155 -4.62 -24.83 18.65
C ASN A 155 -4.67 -24.14 17.28
N TYR A 156 -3.53 -24.03 16.56
CA TYR A 156 -3.42 -23.11 15.42
C TYR A 156 -2.90 -23.76 14.14
N LEU A 157 -2.63 -25.07 14.17
CA LEU A 157 -2.08 -25.81 13.04
C LEU A 157 -3.02 -25.86 11.82
N GLU A 158 -4.32 -25.65 12.01
CA GLU A 158 -5.28 -25.56 10.91
C GLU A 158 -5.55 -24.12 10.46
N GLU A 159 -5.16 -23.12 11.25
CA GLU A 159 -5.46 -21.70 11.04
C GLU A 159 -4.32 -20.92 10.36
N TYR A 160 -3.06 -21.35 10.50
CA TYR A 160 -1.90 -20.61 10.02
C TYR A 160 -0.93 -21.43 9.17
N ASP A 161 -0.35 -20.78 8.16
CA ASP A 161 0.62 -21.40 7.24
C ASP A 161 2.06 -21.34 7.75
N PHE A 162 2.43 -20.28 8.46
CA PHE A 162 3.75 -20.10 9.03
C PHE A 162 3.70 -19.74 10.51
N PHE A 163 4.69 -20.22 11.25
CA PHE A 163 4.87 -20.00 12.67
C PHE A 163 6.24 -19.39 12.91
N PHE A 164 6.28 -18.24 13.58
CA PHE A 164 7.52 -17.55 13.91
C PHE A 164 7.74 -17.57 15.42
N LEU A 165 8.87 -18.10 15.86
CA LEU A 165 9.25 -18.20 17.26
C LEU A 165 10.43 -17.31 17.55
N VAL A 166 10.36 -16.53 18.63
CA VAL A 166 11.41 -15.58 19.01
C VAL A 166 11.51 -15.42 20.52
N SER A 167 12.68 -15.03 21.01
CA SER A 167 12.89 -14.63 22.41
C SER A 167 12.30 -13.23 22.69
N ASP A 168 11.98 -12.95 23.96
CA ASP A 168 11.58 -11.60 24.38
C ASP A 168 12.72 -10.57 24.30
N MET A 169 13.97 -11.03 24.24
CA MET A 169 15.18 -10.22 24.09
C MET A 169 15.41 -9.68 22.68
N SER A 170 14.47 -9.88 21.75
CA SER A 170 14.67 -9.56 20.35
C SER A 170 13.59 -8.64 19.81
N PHE A 171 14.00 -7.59 19.10
CA PHE A 171 13.08 -6.70 18.40
C PHE A 171 12.69 -7.29 17.05
N VAL A 172 11.40 -7.40 16.78
CA VAL A 172 10.85 -7.95 15.53
C VAL A 172 10.36 -6.82 14.62
N ASN A 173 10.93 -6.74 13.43
CA ASN A 173 10.47 -5.87 12.36
C ASN A 173 9.25 -6.49 11.67
N SER A 174 8.06 -6.25 12.25
CA SER A 174 6.79 -6.80 11.78
C SER A 174 6.53 -6.58 10.27
N ARG A 175 6.97 -5.45 9.72
CA ARG A 175 6.81 -5.14 8.30
C ARG A 175 7.69 -6.04 7.42
N ARG A 176 8.98 -6.19 7.73
CA ARG A 176 9.88 -7.08 6.98
C ARG A 176 9.48 -8.55 7.11
N LEU A 177 9.09 -8.98 8.32
CA LEU A 177 8.66 -10.35 8.55
C LEU A 177 7.43 -10.71 7.70
N THR A 178 6.41 -9.83 7.68
CA THR A 178 5.18 -10.06 6.89
C THR A 178 5.49 -10.05 5.39
N GLU A 179 6.36 -9.14 4.93
CA GLU A 179 6.81 -9.08 3.54
C GLU A 179 7.55 -10.36 3.13
N LEU A 180 8.46 -10.84 3.97
CA LEU A 180 9.19 -12.10 3.75
C LEU A 180 8.22 -13.27 3.61
N VAL A 181 7.32 -13.46 4.59
CA VAL A 181 6.36 -14.57 4.60
C VAL A 181 5.42 -14.51 3.40
N SER A 182 5.00 -13.32 2.96
CA SER A 182 4.13 -13.17 1.78
C SER A 182 4.73 -13.64 0.46
N LYS A 183 6.06 -13.79 0.40
CA LYS A 183 6.79 -14.23 -0.79
C LYS A 183 7.19 -15.70 -0.74
N LEU A 184 7.04 -16.35 0.42
CA LEU A 184 7.37 -17.76 0.57
C LEU A 184 6.21 -18.65 0.12
N SER A 185 6.53 -19.75 -0.56
CA SER A 185 5.53 -20.75 -0.93
C SER A 185 5.09 -21.56 0.29
N VAL A 186 3.78 -21.64 0.52
CA VAL A 186 3.14 -22.45 1.57
C VAL A 186 3.37 -23.95 1.38
N SER A 187 3.64 -24.40 0.14
CA SER A 187 3.79 -25.82 -0.17
C SER A 187 5.15 -26.42 0.20
N GLN A 188 6.12 -25.60 0.59
CA GLN A 188 7.48 -26.04 0.88
C GLN A 188 7.73 -26.14 2.39
N ASP A 189 8.48 -27.15 2.79
CA ASP A 189 8.95 -27.29 4.17
C ASP A 189 10.07 -26.29 4.40
N ILE A 190 9.81 -25.33 5.29
CA ILE A 190 10.73 -24.23 5.61
C ILE A 190 11.09 -24.28 7.09
N TYR A 191 12.41 -24.30 7.35
CA TYR A 191 13.03 -24.04 8.64
C TYR A 191 14.09 -22.97 8.44
N MET A 192 13.72 -21.71 8.67
CA MET A 192 14.50 -20.55 8.29
C MET A 192 14.82 -19.68 9.51
N GLY A 193 16.02 -19.14 9.56
CA GLY A 193 16.47 -18.27 10.65
C GLY A 193 17.95 -17.96 10.54
N THR A 194 18.50 -17.40 11.61
CA THR A 194 19.93 -17.13 11.69
C THR A 194 20.66 -18.33 12.27
N ILE A 195 21.58 -18.88 11.48
CA ILE A 195 22.44 -19.99 11.90
C ILE A 195 23.28 -19.51 13.10
N ALA A 196 23.29 -20.30 14.17
CA ALA A 196 24.09 -20.05 15.35
C ALA A 196 25.58 -20.02 14.99
N ASP A 197 26.35 -19.18 15.68
CA ASP A 197 27.81 -19.10 15.53
C ASP A 197 28.54 -20.30 16.19
N ASP A 198 27.79 -21.36 16.51
CA ASP A 198 28.29 -22.64 17.02
C ASP A 198 28.45 -23.65 15.88
N ASP A 199 29.27 -24.68 16.08
CA ASP A 199 29.49 -25.78 15.10
C ASP A 199 28.23 -26.61 14.76
N THR A 200 27.08 -26.28 15.38
CA THR A 200 25.85 -27.07 15.33
C THR A 200 24.93 -26.75 14.15
N GLN A 201 25.18 -25.65 13.42
CA GLN A 201 24.41 -25.23 12.23
C GLN A 201 22.89 -25.12 12.44
N TYR A 202 22.42 -24.88 13.68
CA TYR A 202 20.99 -24.72 14.00
C TYR A 202 20.56 -23.25 14.03
N CYS A 203 19.26 -22.98 13.88
CA CYS A 203 18.75 -21.61 13.95
C CYS A 203 18.68 -21.12 15.40
N THR A 204 19.23 -19.94 15.66
CA THR A 204 19.16 -19.27 16.96
C THR A 204 17.75 -18.79 17.27
N LEU A 205 17.30 -19.02 18.50
CA LEU A 205 15.99 -18.53 18.96
C LEU A 205 15.98 -17.00 19.11
N GLU A 206 17.10 -16.42 19.54
CA GLU A 206 17.24 -14.97 19.65
C GLU A 206 17.12 -14.31 18.28
N GLY A 207 17.69 -14.93 17.23
CA GLY A 207 17.62 -14.44 15.85
C GLY A 207 16.23 -14.63 15.22
N GLY A 208 15.32 -15.34 15.89
CA GLY A 208 14.00 -15.69 15.39
C GLY A 208 14.03 -16.88 14.43
N ILE A 209 13.05 -17.76 14.58
CA ILE A 209 12.94 -19.02 13.84
C ILE A 209 11.59 -19.05 13.14
N LEU A 210 11.62 -19.20 11.82
CA LEU A 210 10.45 -19.35 10.98
C LEU A 210 10.26 -20.82 10.61
N LEU A 211 9.08 -21.35 10.91
CA LEU A 211 8.66 -22.72 10.63
C LEU A 211 7.44 -22.71 9.74
N SER A 212 7.47 -23.53 8.69
CA SER A 212 6.27 -23.86 7.91
C SER A 212 5.30 -24.76 8.70
N ASN A 213 4.04 -24.75 8.30
CA ASN A 213 2.98 -25.57 8.87
C ASN A 213 3.32 -27.08 8.87
N SER A 214 3.89 -27.58 7.77
CA SER A 214 4.31 -28.97 7.63
C SER A 214 5.41 -29.36 8.62
N VAL A 215 6.40 -28.49 8.81
CA VAL A 215 7.48 -28.70 9.78
C VAL A 215 6.94 -28.73 11.21
N LEU A 216 6.03 -27.80 11.58
CA LEU A 216 5.40 -27.83 12.90
C LEU A 216 4.59 -29.12 13.12
N ARG A 217 3.86 -29.59 12.09
CA ARG A 217 3.13 -30.86 12.13
C ARG A 217 4.05 -32.06 12.35
N ALA A 218 5.21 -32.09 11.68
CA ALA A 218 6.20 -33.15 11.85
C ALA A 218 6.78 -33.14 13.28
N ILE A 219 7.15 -31.97 13.80
CA ILE A 219 7.63 -31.80 15.18
C ILE A 219 6.58 -32.26 16.19
N HIS A 220 5.31 -31.92 15.97
CA HIS A 220 4.22 -32.34 16.85
C HIS A 220 4.07 -33.87 16.92
N GLY A 221 4.25 -34.58 15.80
CA GLY A 221 4.23 -36.04 15.76
C GLY A 221 5.34 -36.72 16.56
N GLU A 222 6.50 -36.07 16.65
CA GLU A 222 7.71 -36.59 17.32
C GLU A 222 8.06 -35.84 18.62
N LEU A 223 7.08 -35.13 19.21
CA LEU A 223 7.33 -34.24 20.34
C LEU A 223 7.88 -34.99 21.56
N ASP A 224 7.42 -36.23 21.79
CA ASP A 224 7.92 -37.10 22.86
C ASP A 224 9.42 -37.40 22.72
N TRP A 225 9.88 -37.63 21.48
CA TRP A 225 11.30 -37.80 21.20
C TRP A 225 12.06 -36.50 21.47
N CYS A 226 11.53 -35.37 21.02
CA CYS A 226 12.18 -34.07 21.19
C CYS A 226 12.37 -33.69 22.67
N VAL A 227 11.37 -33.90 23.51
CA VAL A 227 11.42 -33.62 24.95
C VAL A 227 12.39 -34.56 25.68
N ARG A 228 12.45 -35.84 25.29
CA ARG A 228 13.40 -36.80 25.89
C ARG A 228 14.84 -36.52 25.50
N ASN A 229 15.04 -35.93 24.33
CA ASN A 229 16.35 -35.64 23.78
C ASN A 229 16.83 -34.22 24.06
N SER A 230 16.10 -33.40 24.83
CA SER A 230 16.55 -32.06 25.21
C SER A 230 17.45 -32.10 26.44
N TYR A 231 18.76 -31.98 26.23
CA TYR A 231 19.76 -32.00 27.32
C TYR A 231 20.69 -30.78 27.30
N SER A 232 20.69 -29.99 26.21
CA SER A 232 21.54 -28.81 26.10
C SER A 232 20.90 -27.63 26.85
N PRO A 233 21.67 -26.79 27.56
CA PRO A 233 21.15 -25.53 28.10
C PRO A 233 20.68 -24.57 27.00
N HIS A 234 21.19 -24.72 25.77
CA HIS A 234 20.89 -23.84 24.66
C HIS A 234 19.62 -24.28 23.91
N HIS A 235 18.65 -23.37 23.79
CA HIS A 235 17.37 -23.66 23.12
C HIS A 235 17.52 -24.04 21.64
N HIS A 236 18.46 -23.41 20.92
CA HIS A 236 18.66 -23.68 19.49
C HIS A 236 19.18 -25.09 19.21
N GLU A 237 20.04 -25.64 20.09
CA GLU A 237 20.53 -27.01 19.94
C GLU A 237 19.43 -28.05 20.14
N ASN A 238 18.59 -27.87 21.17
CA ASN A 238 17.49 -28.79 21.44
C ASN A 238 16.44 -28.73 20.32
N LEU A 239 16.05 -27.52 19.90
CA LEU A 239 15.08 -27.33 18.83
C LEU A 239 15.63 -27.79 17.47
N GLY A 240 16.88 -27.46 17.16
CA GLY A 240 17.52 -27.87 15.92
C GLY A 240 17.61 -29.38 15.77
N ARG A 241 17.98 -30.10 16.83
CA ARG A 241 17.97 -31.58 16.84
C ARG A 241 16.58 -32.16 16.65
N CYS A 242 15.56 -31.54 17.25
CA CYS A 242 14.17 -31.93 17.06
C CYS A 242 13.72 -31.75 15.60
N VAL A 243 13.99 -30.60 14.99
CA VAL A 243 13.65 -30.32 13.58
C VAL A 243 14.38 -31.28 12.64
N LEU A 244 15.66 -31.55 12.89
CA LEU A 244 16.47 -32.47 12.10
C LEU A 244 15.94 -33.92 12.17
N HIS A 245 15.49 -34.35 13.35
CA HIS A 245 14.90 -35.68 13.52
C HIS A 245 13.50 -35.77 12.90
N ALA A 246 12.63 -34.80 13.16
CA ALA A 246 11.22 -34.86 12.79
C ALA A 246 10.95 -34.49 11.32
N ALA A 247 11.64 -33.48 10.80
CA ALA A 247 11.40 -32.92 9.46
C ALA A 247 12.59 -33.11 8.50
N HIS A 248 13.74 -33.61 8.97
CA HIS A 248 14.95 -33.82 8.16
C HIS A 248 15.45 -32.54 7.46
N LEU A 249 15.26 -31.38 8.11
CA LEU A 249 15.73 -30.09 7.62
C LEU A 249 16.88 -29.54 8.46
N SER A 250 17.81 -28.85 7.79
CA SER A 250 18.83 -28.01 8.42
C SER A 250 18.39 -26.54 8.41
N CYS A 251 18.98 -25.72 9.28
CA CYS A 251 18.70 -24.29 9.32
C CYS A 251 19.21 -23.62 8.05
N VAL A 252 18.38 -22.78 7.44
CA VAL A 252 18.75 -21.98 6.27
C VAL A 252 18.48 -20.50 6.50
N SER A 253 19.39 -19.65 6.04
CA SER A 253 19.23 -18.19 6.08
C SER A 253 18.68 -17.62 4.78
N GLN A 254 18.53 -18.43 3.72
CA GLN A 254 18.01 -17.99 2.42
C GLN A 254 17.19 -19.11 1.77
N VAL A 255 16.00 -18.77 1.28
CA VAL A 255 15.06 -19.69 0.62
C VAL A 255 14.32 -18.94 -0.48
N GLN A 256 14.13 -19.57 -1.64
CA GLN A 256 13.33 -19.03 -2.76
C GLN A 256 13.75 -17.60 -3.22
N GLY A 257 15.02 -17.25 -3.09
CA GLY A 257 15.54 -15.92 -3.46
C GLY A 257 15.29 -14.84 -2.41
N GLU A 258 14.64 -15.16 -1.29
CA GLU A 258 14.49 -14.27 -0.15
C GLU A 258 15.51 -14.61 0.94
N SER A 259 16.09 -13.58 1.55
CA SER A 259 17.07 -13.70 2.62
C SER A 259 16.47 -13.35 3.98
N TYR A 260 16.78 -14.19 4.97
CA TYR A 260 16.53 -13.93 6.38
C TYR A 260 17.75 -13.23 6.96
N VAL A 261 17.57 -12.00 7.43
CA VAL A 261 18.65 -11.21 8.02
C VAL A 261 18.27 -10.86 9.44
N SER A 262 19.10 -11.28 10.40
CA SER A 262 19.08 -10.75 11.76
C SER A 262 20.34 -9.94 12.01
N VAL A 263 20.24 -8.87 12.80
CA VAL A 263 21.40 -8.06 13.18
C VAL A 263 21.66 -8.23 14.67
N HIS A 264 22.89 -8.64 15.01
CA HIS A 264 23.40 -8.59 16.36
C HIS A 264 24.00 -7.21 16.64
N VAL A 265 23.54 -6.56 17.70
CA VAL A 265 23.88 -5.21 18.11
C VAL A 265 24.80 -5.30 19.32
N ASN A 266 26.00 -4.74 19.20
CA ASN A 266 26.92 -4.66 20.33
C ASN A 266 26.54 -3.48 21.23
N THR A 267 25.88 -3.77 22.35
CA THR A 267 25.46 -2.78 23.37
C THR A 267 26.61 -2.28 24.26
N ALA A 268 27.81 -2.87 24.16
CA ALA A 268 28.92 -2.62 25.07
C ALA A 268 29.71 -1.31 24.85
N GLY A 269 29.50 -0.59 23.74
CA GLY A 269 30.44 0.47 23.32
C GLY A 269 29.93 1.90 23.39
N ASN A 270 28.70 2.15 22.98
CA ASN A 270 28.12 3.49 22.90
C ASN A 270 26.60 3.30 22.97
N GLY A 271 25.89 4.14 23.73
CA GLY A 271 24.42 4.10 23.77
C GLY A 271 23.78 4.12 22.38
N VAL A 272 22.46 4.03 22.32
CA VAL A 272 21.68 3.67 21.11
C VAL A 272 21.98 4.50 19.85
N GLY A 273 22.59 5.68 19.96
CA GLY A 273 23.09 6.45 18.81
C GLY A 273 24.16 5.77 17.96
N GLY A 274 24.97 4.84 18.50
CA GLY A 274 25.96 4.06 17.74
C GLY A 274 25.39 2.82 17.02
N ILE A 275 24.13 2.50 17.29
CA ILE A 275 23.46 1.25 16.89
C ILE A 275 22.76 1.39 15.53
N LEU A 276 22.40 2.62 15.14
CA LEU A 276 21.39 2.87 14.11
C LEU A 276 22.00 2.92 12.70
N THR A 277 22.10 1.75 12.05
CA THR A 277 22.50 1.62 10.65
C THR A 277 21.28 1.41 9.74
N PRO A 278 21.32 1.87 8.47
CA PRO A 278 20.19 1.68 7.55
C PRO A 278 19.90 0.20 7.26
N ALA A 279 20.89 -0.68 7.47
CA ALA A 279 20.73 -2.14 7.36
C ALA A 279 19.74 -2.72 8.38
N LEU A 280 19.50 -2.05 9.52
CA LEU A 280 18.49 -2.46 10.50
C LEU A 280 17.07 -2.45 9.93
N ALA A 281 16.78 -1.58 8.97
CA ALA A 281 15.46 -1.54 8.33
C ALA A 281 15.23 -2.74 7.40
N ASP A 282 16.30 -3.38 6.95
CA ASP A 282 16.29 -4.57 6.11
C ASP A 282 16.29 -5.87 6.93
N ALA A 283 16.66 -5.80 8.21
CA ALA A 283 16.63 -6.93 9.12
C ALA A 283 15.21 -7.29 9.57
N VAL A 284 14.96 -8.59 9.71
CA VAL A 284 13.73 -9.17 10.27
C VAL A 284 13.77 -9.07 11.80
N VAL A 285 14.92 -9.38 12.40
CA VAL A 285 15.13 -9.36 13.86
C VAL A 285 16.38 -8.57 14.21
N VAL A 286 16.31 -7.82 15.31
CA VAL A 286 17.45 -7.11 15.91
C VAL A 286 17.61 -7.57 17.35
N GLN A 287 18.81 -8.05 17.70
CA GLN A 287 19.14 -8.59 19.02
C GLN A 287 20.46 -8.00 19.52
N PRO A 288 20.72 -7.87 20.83
CA PRO A 288 19.79 -7.98 21.94
C PRO A 288 19.08 -6.64 22.22
N ALA A 289 17.79 -6.72 22.54
CA ALA A 289 16.94 -5.62 22.99
C ALA A 289 16.56 -5.83 24.47
N ILE A 290 17.47 -5.48 25.37
CA ILE A 290 17.32 -5.74 26.81
C ILE A 290 16.31 -4.78 27.45
N GLU A 291 16.45 -3.48 27.19
CA GLU A 291 15.60 -2.44 27.76
C GLU A 291 14.32 -2.20 26.93
N PRO A 292 13.17 -1.90 27.56
CA PRO A 292 11.94 -1.54 26.86
C PRO A 292 12.08 -0.30 25.96
N SER A 293 12.96 0.63 26.35
CA SER A 293 13.30 1.85 25.60
C SER A 293 13.84 1.53 24.19
N HIS A 294 14.64 0.48 24.06
CA HIS A 294 15.28 0.07 22.80
C HIS A 294 14.25 -0.31 21.74
N PHE A 295 13.15 -0.99 22.12
CA PHE A 295 12.08 -1.37 21.17
C PHE A 295 11.47 -0.15 20.49
N HIS A 296 11.16 0.89 21.27
CA HIS A 296 10.56 2.11 20.74
C HIS A 296 11.55 2.93 19.90
N GLN A 297 12.82 3.00 20.32
CA GLN A 297 13.86 3.71 19.57
C GLN A 297 14.15 3.03 18.22
N LEU A 298 14.26 1.70 18.21
CA LEU A 298 14.41 0.91 16.97
C LEU A 298 13.21 1.08 16.05
N LEU A 299 11.98 1.01 16.58
CA LEU A 299 10.77 1.23 15.79
C LEU A 299 10.74 2.64 15.19
N ALA A 300 11.07 3.68 15.97
CA ALA A 300 11.09 5.06 15.50
C ALA A 300 12.12 5.25 14.38
N TYR A 301 13.33 4.72 14.56
CA TYR A 301 14.38 4.78 13.55
C TYR A 301 14.00 4.05 12.26
N ILE A 302 13.54 2.79 12.36
CA ILE A 302 13.13 1.98 11.21
C ILE A 302 11.96 2.66 10.48
N SER A 303 11.00 3.23 11.21
CA SER A 303 9.88 3.98 10.63
C SER A 303 10.35 5.21 9.87
N ARG A 304 11.33 5.94 10.39
CA ARG A 304 11.97 7.06 9.69
C ARG A 304 12.64 6.60 8.39
N VAL A 305 13.45 5.53 8.42
CA VAL A 305 14.11 4.99 7.21
C VAL A 305 13.08 4.57 6.16
N TYR A 306 11.98 3.94 6.58
CA TYR A 306 10.89 3.60 5.66
C TYR A 306 10.20 4.83 5.06
N LEU A 307 10.02 5.89 5.84
CA LEU A 307 9.43 7.13 5.37
C LEU A 307 10.33 7.80 4.33
N GLU A 308 11.64 7.87 4.59
CA GLU A 308 12.63 8.40 3.64
C GLU A 308 12.64 7.58 2.33
N ARG A 309 12.66 6.24 2.42
CA ARG A 309 12.58 5.36 1.24
C ARG A 309 11.27 5.53 0.47
N ALA A 310 10.14 5.68 1.16
CA ALA A 310 8.85 5.94 0.53
C ALA A 310 8.80 7.30 -0.16
N GLN A 311 9.42 8.33 0.41
CA GLN A 311 9.54 9.64 -0.25
C GLN A 311 10.39 9.56 -1.52
N ILE A 312 11.49 8.80 -1.49
CA ILE A 312 12.32 8.56 -2.68
C ILE A 312 11.55 7.78 -3.75
N SER A 313 10.78 6.76 -3.37
CA SER A 313 9.97 6.00 -4.34
C SER A 313 8.87 6.87 -4.95
N ILE A 314 8.20 7.71 -4.15
CA ILE A 314 7.19 8.66 -4.62
C ILE A 314 7.81 9.66 -5.60
N THR A 315 8.95 10.28 -5.27
CA THR A 315 9.61 11.24 -6.18
C THR A 315 10.07 10.58 -7.48
N ARG A 316 10.60 9.35 -7.41
CA ARG A 316 10.96 8.56 -8.60
C ARG A 316 9.75 8.24 -9.47
N GLN A 317 8.66 7.76 -8.87
CA GLN A 317 7.42 7.43 -9.58
C GLN A 317 6.80 8.67 -10.23
N ARG A 318 6.83 9.82 -9.55
CA ARG A 318 6.43 11.11 -10.11
C ARG A 318 7.30 11.47 -11.31
N GLY A 319 8.63 11.37 -11.20
CA GLY A 319 9.54 11.60 -12.33
C GLY A 319 9.28 10.69 -13.55
N GLN A 320 8.90 9.43 -13.32
CA GLN A 320 8.51 8.53 -14.41
C GLN A 320 7.18 8.94 -15.03
N ALA A 321 6.20 9.33 -14.21
CA ALA A 321 4.92 9.81 -14.68
C ALA A 321 5.06 11.10 -15.50
N THR A 322 5.87 12.07 -15.08
CA THR A 322 6.12 13.31 -15.85
C THR A 322 6.78 13.01 -17.20
N TRP A 323 7.72 12.07 -17.25
CA TRP A 323 8.35 11.67 -18.49
C TRP A 323 7.36 11.00 -19.45
N SER A 324 6.48 10.13 -18.93
CA SER A 324 5.42 9.51 -19.71
C SER A 324 4.44 10.53 -20.30
N ALA A 325 4.28 11.68 -19.66
CA ALA A 325 3.32 12.69 -20.08
C ALA A 325 3.58 13.28 -21.47
N ARG A 326 4.85 13.27 -21.92
CA ARG A 326 5.25 13.71 -23.26
C ARG A 326 4.62 12.88 -24.38
N ARG A 327 4.28 11.62 -24.09
CA ARG A 327 3.69 10.66 -25.03
C ARG A 327 2.16 10.69 -25.02
N HIS A 328 1.53 11.57 -24.25
CA HIS A 328 0.06 11.63 -24.19
C HIS A 328 -0.58 12.18 -25.49
N PRO A 329 -1.76 11.67 -25.87
CA PRO A 329 -2.56 12.19 -26.97
C PRO A 329 -2.78 13.71 -26.86
N ARG A 330 -2.85 14.38 -28.01
CA ARG A 330 -3.17 15.82 -28.07
C ARG A 330 -4.57 16.04 -27.45
N GLY A 331 -4.67 16.91 -26.45
CA GLY A 331 -5.89 17.17 -25.66
C GLY A 331 -5.82 16.68 -24.21
N TYR A 332 -5.02 15.66 -23.91
CA TYR A 332 -4.87 15.12 -22.55
C TYR A 332 -3.64 15.66 -21.79
N ARG A 333 -2.80 16.48 -22.45
CA ARG A 333 -1.61 17.09 -21.83
C ARG A 333 -1.92 18.08 -20.70
N ASN A 334 -3.14 18.60 -20.67
CA ASN A 334 -3.66 19.49 -19.62
C ASN A 334 -4.71 18.78 -18.75
N ALA A 335 -5.00 17.51 -19.04
CA ALA A 335 -5.91 16.72 -18.25
C ALA A 335 -5.14 16.13 -17.06
N SER A 336 -5.86 15.97 -15.96
CA SER A 336 -5.46 15.39 -14.69
C SER A 336 -4.98 13.91 -14.75
N TRP A 337 -4.30 13.50 -15.81
CA TRP A 337 -3.83 12.16 -16.09
C TRP A 337 -2.32 12.18 -16.39
N PRO A 338 -1.49 11.33 -15.76
CA PRO A 338 -1.82 10.31 -14.77
C PRO A 338 -2.21 10.91 -13.42
N ALA A 339 -3.04 10.20 -12.65
CA ALA A 339 -3.51 10.67 -11.34
C ALA A 339 -2.38 10.99 -10.36
N ALA A 340 -1.22 10.32 -10.50
CA ALA A 340 -0.04 10.52 -9.66
C ALA A 340 0.61 11.92 -9.75
N LEU A 341 0.29 12.70 -10.81
CA LEU A 341 0.80 14.07 -11.01
C LEU A 341 -0.19 15.16 -10.59
N ARG A 342 -1.37 14.79 -10.08
CA ARG A 342 -2.44 15.74 -9.70
C ARG A 342 -2.07 16.61 -8.50
N ASP A 343 -1.16 16.13 -7.65
CA ASP A 343 -0.77 16.79 -6.40
C ASP A 343 0.61 17.47 -6.47
N ASP A 344 1.27 17.47 -7.65
CA ASP A 344 2.55 18.16 -7.83
C ASP A 344 2.32 19.61 -8.26
N ALA A 345 2.79 20.54 -7.41
CA ALA A 345 2.78 21.97 -7.65
C ALA A 345 3.66 22.32 -8.87
N GLY A 346 3.07 22.28 -10.07
CA GLY A 346 3.74 22.66 -11.31
C GLY A 346 3.16 22.05 -12.59
N LEU A 347 2.40 20.96 -12.49
CA LEU A 347 1.84 20.26 -13.67
C LEU A 347 0.31 20.34 -13.74
N ALA A 348 -0.36 20.31 -12.59
CA ALA A 348 -1.78 20.62 -12.44
C ALA A 348 -1.97 21.42 -11.15
N ALA A 349 -2.96 22.32 -11.12
CA ALA A 349 -3.31 22.98 -9.86
C ALA A 349 -3.84 21.92 -8.88
N PRO A 350 -3.30 21.83 -7.64
CA PRO A 350 -3.78 20.86 -6.67
C PRO A 350 -5.27 21.11 -6.44
N ARG A 351 -6.07 20.04 -6.40
CA ARG A 351 -7.48 20.20 -6.04
C ARG A 351 -7.57 20.68 -4.60
N PRO A 352 -8.46 21.62 -4.29
CA PRO A 352 -8.73 21.97 -2.90
C PRO A 352 -9.12 20.72 -2.10
N PRO A 353 -8.61 20.56 -0.86
CA PRO A 353 -8.80 19.34 -0.07
C PRO A 353 -10.26 19.14 0.33
N SER A 354 -11.01 20.22 0.47
CA SER A 354 -12.46 20.18 0.69
C SER A 354 -13.21 20.92 -0.41
N ARG A 355 -14.51 20.60 -0.54
CA ARG A 355 -15.43 21.37 -1.40
C ARG A 355 -15.51 22.86 -1.03
N PHE A 356 -15.12 23.21 0.20
CA PHE A 356 -15.18 24.57 0.73
C PHE A 356 -13.94 25.39 0.40
N ASP A 357 -12.84 24.75 0.00
CA ASP A 357 -11.61 25.45 -0.40
C ASP A 357 -11.59 25.75 -1.91
N HIS A 358 -12.68 25.47 -2.64
CA HIS A 358 -12.84 25.94 -4.01
C HIS A 358 -13.04 27.46 -4.02
N LEU A 359 -12.16 28.16 -4.75
CA LEU A 359 -12.33 29.59 -4.97
C LEU A 359 -13.62 29.85 -5.76
N ARG A 360 -14.51 30.65 -5.16
CA ARG A 360 -15.81 30.99 -5.72
C ARG A 360 -15.66 32.17 -6.69
N TRP A 361 -16.25 32.02 -7.87
CA TRP A 361 -16.49 33.14 -8.78
C TRP A 361 -17.80 33.81 -8.41
N THR A 362 -17.74 35.07 -8.00
CA THR A 362 -18.92 35.89 -7.76
C THR A 362 -19.26 36.63 -9.04
N ARG A 363 -20.44 36.35 -9.59
CA ARG A 363 -20.93 37.01 -10.80
C ARG A 363 -21.45 38.40 -10.46
N PHE A 364 -21.39 39.33 -11.40
CA PHE A 364 -21.89 40.68 -11.23
C PHE A 364 -22.35 41.27 -12.55
N ASN A 365 -23.27 42.22 -12.45
CA ASN A 365 -23.54 43.21 -13.50
C ASN A 365 -22.96 44.57 -13.07
N ALA A 366 -23.14 45.61 -13.87
CA ALA A 366 -22.61 46.95 -13.56
C ALA A 366 -23.09 47.56 -12.23
N THR A 367 -24.11 46.99 -11.58
CA THR A 367 -24.80 47.57 -10.41
C THR A 367 -24.90 46.62 -9.21
N HIS A 368 -24.96 45.31 -9.42
CA HIS A 368 -25.25 44.29 -8.42
C HIS A 368 -24.34 43.07 -8.59
N ALA A 369 -23.95 42.49 -7.46
CA ALA A 369 -23.31 41.19 -7.35
C ALA A 369 -24.37 40.10 -7.14
N PHE A 370 -24.22 39.00 -7.87
CA PHE A 370 -25.05 37.80 -7.74
C PHE A 370 -24.37 36.81 -6.82
N MET A 371 -25.09 36.44 -5.76
CA MET A 371 -24.67 35.52 -4.72
C MET A 371 -23.27 35.84 -4.16
N PRO A 372 -23.05 37.04 -3.58
CA PRO A 372 -21.77 37.39 -2.96
C PRO A 372 -21.45 36.52 -1.74
N ASP A 373 -22.49 36.19 -0.97
CA ASP A 373 -22.41 35.39 0.26
C ASP A 373 -23.44 34.24 0.19
N ASP A 374 -23.33 33.26 1.08
CA ASP A 374 -24.28 32.12 1.13
C ASP A 374 -25.70 32.52 1.55
N HIS A 375 -25.87 33.72 2.09
CA HIS A 375 -27.14 34.22 2.62
C HIS A 375 -27.88 35.18 1.68
N ARG A 376 -27.20 35.74 0.66
CA ARG A 376 -27.74 36.82 -0.17
C ARG A 376 -27.72 36.40 -1.62
N VAL A 377 -28.88 36.39 -2.28
CA VAL A 377 -28.99 36.02 -3.71
C VAL A 377 -28.49 37.16 -4.61
N VAL A 378 -28.77 38.41 -4.25
CA VAL A 378 -28.32 39.61 -4.97
C VAL A 378 -27.96 40.68 -3.94
N ALA A 379 -26.86 41.39 -4.15
CA ALA A 379 -26.51 42.56 -3.36
C ALA A 379 -26.03 43.70 -4.27
N PRO A 380 -26.35 44.96 -3.96
CA PRO A 380 -25.79 46.10 -4.70
C PRO A 380 -24.28 46.16 -4.50
N LEU A 381 -23.54 46.60 -5.53
CA LEU A 381 -22.11 46.84 -5.43
C LEU A 381 -21.85 47.99 -4.45
N THR A 382 -21.08 47.74 -3.39
CA THR A 382 -20.61 48.78 -2.46
C THR A 382 -19.61 49.71 -3.15
N SER A 383 -19.38 50.91 -2.58
CA SER A 383 -18.57 51.95 -3.21
C SER A 383 -17.22 51.45 -3.74
N ALA A 384 -16.47 50.70 -2.93
CA ALA A 384 -15.16 50.18 -3.32
C ALA A 384 -15.21 49.18 -4.50
N TYR A 385 -16.15 48.22 -4.48
CA TYR A 385 -16.30 47.27 -5.60
C TYR A 385 -16.85 47.95 -6.86
N LYS A 386 -17.73 48.93 -6.69
CA LYS A 386 -18.28 49.71 -7.80
C LYS A 386 -17.20 50.55 -8.49
N GLU A 387 -16.34 51.21 -7.72
CA GLU A 387 -15.20 51.97 -8.25
C GLU A 387 -14.22 51.05 -8.97
N ALA A 388 -13.89 49.89 -8.37
CA ALA A 388 -13.01 48.91 -8.99
C ALA A 388 -13.58 48.38 -10.31
N VAL A 389 -14.86 48.00 -10.34
CA VAL A 389 -15.53 47.54 -11.57
C VAL A 389 -15.56 48.64 -12.63
N HIS A 390 -15.80 49.90 -12.25
CA HIS A 390 -15.81 51.01 -13.18
C HIS A 390 -14.45 51.22 -13.85
N LEU A 391 -13.37 51.26 -13.06
CA LEU A 391 -12.00 51.40 -13.58
C LEU A 391 -11.65 50.28 -14.56
N ILE A 392 -12.03 49.05 -14.22
CA ILE A 392 -11.77 47.89 -15.08
C ILE A 392 -12.58 47.95 -16.36
N LEU A 393 -13.84 48.39 -16.30
CA LEU A 393 -14.65 48.55 -17.50
C LEU A 393 -14.10 49.65 -18.41
N GLU A 394 -13.57 50.74 -17.87
CA GLU A 394 -12.89 51.77 -18.65
C GLU A 394 -11.63 51.23 -19.35
N GLU A 395 -10.77 50.51 -18.62
CA GLU A 395 -9.55 49.93 -19.20
C GLU A 395 -9.86 48.84 -20.24
N VAL A 396 -10.79 47.94 -19.94
CA VAL A 396 -11.13 46.83 -20.82
C VAL A 396 -11.88 47.33 -22.05
N SER A 397 -12.77 48.31 -21.93
CA SER A 397 -13.45 48.91 -23.10
C SER A 397 -12.46 49.65 -23.99
N ALA A 398 -11.49 50.38 -23.42
CA ALA A 398 -10.42 51.02 -24.19
C ALA A 398 -9.53 49.97 -24.90
N TRP A 399 -9.15 48.91 -24.19
CA TRP A 399 -8.37 47.80 -24.76
C TRP A 399 -9.15 47.09 -25.87
N ALA A 400 -10.43 46.80 -25.66
CA ALA A 400 -11.27 46.12 -26.63
C ALA A 400 -11.52 46.98 -27.88
N ALA A 401 -11.81 48.27 -27.71
CA ALA A 401 -11.94 49.20 -28.83
C ALA A 401 -10.67 49.18 -29.70
N ASN A 402 -9.48 49.21 -29.10
CA ASN A 402 -8.21 49.16 -29.83
C ASN A 402 -7.93 47.80 -30.50
N ARG A 403 -8.31 46.69 -29.84
CA ARG A 403 -8.00 45.33 -30.33
C ARG A 403 -8.89 44.92 -31.49
N TRP A 404 -10.18 45.24 -31.43
CA TRP A 404 -11.19 44.82 -32.40
C TRP A 404 -11.53 45.89 -33.44
N SER A 405 -11.14 47.16 -33.27
CA SER A 405 -11.27 48.17 -34.34
C SER A 405 -10.50 47.78 -35.60
N ALA A 406 -9.37 47.07 -35.47
CA ALA A 406 -8.53 46.67 -36.60
C ALA A 406 -9.06 45.47 -37.40
N VAL A 407 -9.98 44.67 -36.84
CA VAL A 407 -10.51 43.45 -37.48
C VAL A 407 -11.78 43.74 -38.29
N ALA A 408 -12.57 44.72 -37.86
CA ALA A 408 -13.81 45.12 -38.55
C ALA A 408 -13.58 45.84 -39.90
N ASP A 409 -12.36 46.34 -40.15
CA ASP A 409 -12.00 47.08 -41.36
C ASP A 409 -11.62 46.17 -42.55
N ALA A 410 -11.48 44.86 -42.36
CA ALA A 410 -10.93 43.96 -43.37
C ALA A 410 -11.92 43.56 -44.48
N GLU A 411 -13.24 43.81 -44.34
CA GLU A 411 -14.21 43.12 -45.20
C GLU A 411 -15.10 43.92 -46.16
N GLU A 412 -15.37 45.25 -46.09
CA GLU A 412 -16.14 45.81 -47.25
C GLU A 412 -16.24 47.31 -47.55
N THR A 413 -15.89 48.28 -46.70
CA THR A 413 -16.12 49.69 -47.07
C THR A 413 -15.13 50.63 -46.41
N GLY A 414 -14.32 51.34 -47.19
CA GLY A 414 -13.26 52.28 -46.77
C GLY A 414 -13.74 53.55 -46.04
N VAL A 415 -14.57 53.38 -45.01
CA VAL A 415 -14.97 54.42 -44.05
C VAL A 415 -14.57 53.90 -42.67
N VAL A 416 -13.61 54.58 -42.05
CA VAL A 416 -13.07 54.25 -40.72
C VAL A 416 -14.15 54.53 -39.67
N SER A 417 -14.97 53.53 -39.33
CA SER A 417 -15.84 53.60 -38.15
C SER A 417 -15.05 53.09 -36.94
N LYS A 418 -14.42 54.01 -36.20
CA LYS A 418 -13.84 53.66 -34.90
C LYS A 418 -14.95 53.25 -33.95
N ILE A 419 -14.89 52.02 -33.42
CA ILE A 419 -15.75 51.59 -32.30
C ILE A 419 -15.44 52.51 -31.13
N SER A 420 -16.43 53.27 -30.67
CA SER A 420 -16.26 54.08 -29.47
C SER A 420 -16.24 53.16 -28.25
N PRO A 421 -15.36 53.37 -27.26
CA PRO A 421 -15.36 52.57 -26.02
C PRO A 421 -16.69 52.66 -25.27
N LYS A 422 -17.49 53.72 -25.51
CA LYS A 422 -18.82 53.91 -24.93
C LYS A 422 -19.90 53.00 -25.50
N ASP A 423 -19.67 52.40 -26.67
CA ASP A 423 -20.63 51.53 -27.36
C ASP A 423 -20.48 50.06 -26.94
N ILE A 424 -19.44 49.76 -26.14
CA ILE A 424 -19.17 48.42 -25.61
C ILE A 424 -19.91 48.26 -24.29
N THR A 425 -20.78 47.27 -24.22
CA THR A 425 -21.61 47.02 -23.03
C THR A 425 -21.19 45.74 -22.31
N LEU A 426 -21.21 45.75 -20.96
CA LEU A 426 -21.00 44.56 -20.15
C LEU A 426 -22.29 43.75 -20.09
N GLU A 427 -22.25 42.49 -20.54
CA GLU A 427 -23.38 41.56 -20.36
C GLU A 427 -23.28 40.83 -19.02
N GLU A 428 -22.13 40.20 -18.74
CA GLU A 428 -21.90 39.46 -17.50
C GLU A 428 -20.44 39.61 -17.05
N GLY A 429 -20.23 39.92 -15.78
CA GLY A 429 -18.92 39.91 -15.14
C GLY A 429 -18.84 38.82 -14.09
N ALA A 430 -17.63 38.34 -13.81
CA ALA A 430 -17.36 37.52 -12.65
C ALA A 430 -15.99 37.87 -12.07
N TRP A 431 -15.88 37.96 -10.74
CA TRP A 431 -14.61 38.13 -10.06
C TRP A 431 -14.30 36.94 -9.14
N CYS A 432 -13.01 36.71 -8.92
CA CYS A 432 -12.50 35.69 -8.02
C CYS A 432 -11.31 36.26 -7.25
N TRP A 433 -11.31 36.13 -5.93
CA TRP A 433 -10.17 36.50 -5.10
C TRP A 433 -9.19 35.33 -5.03
N GLU A 434 -8.00 35.49 -5.61
CA GLU A 434 -6.91 34.53 -5.49
C GLU A 434 -5.86 35.08 -4.52
N PRO A 435 -5.69 34.50 -3.30
CA PRO A 435 -4.75 35.00 -2.30
C PRO A 435 -3.32 35.28 -2.80
N PRO A 436 -2.72 34.47 -3.72
CA PRO A 436 -1.36 34.72 -4.20
C PRO A 436 -1.24 35.65 -5.42
N VAL A 437 -2.32 35.94 -6.16
CA VAL A 437 -2.27 36.66 -7.45
C VAL A 437 -3.10 37.96 -7.44
N ALA A 438 -3.89 38.20 -6.40
CA ALA A 438 -4.90 39.26 -6.26
C ALA A 438 -6.23 38.97 -6.99
N LEU A 439 -7.06 39.99 -7.16
CA LEU A 439 -8.45 39.85 -7.62
C LEU A 439 -8.50 39.71 -9.14
N ARG A 440 -9.04 38.59 -9.62
CA ARG A 440 -9.19 38.31 -11.06
C ARG A 440 -10.60 38.63 -11.52
N TYR A 441 -10.71 39.23 -12.71
CA TYR A 441 -11.98 39.54 -13.36
C TYR A 441 -12.10 38.81 -14.69
N ARG A 442 -13.29 38.30 -14.98
CA ARG A 442 -13.71 37.76 -16.27
C ARG A 442 -14.94 38.53 -16.71
N LEU A 443 -14.89 39.13 -17.90
CA LEU A 443 -15.96 39.96 -18.42
C LEU A 443 -16.41 39.41 -19.77
N LEU A 444 -17.71 39.29 -19.93
CA LEU A 444 -18.40 39.06 -21.19
C LEU A 444 -18.88 40.42 -21.70
N LEU A 445 -18.26 40.90 -22.77
CA LEU A 445 -18.59 42.19 -23.37
C LEU A 445 -19.33 41.97 -24.68
N ARG A 446 -20.38 42.74 -24.88
CA ARG A 446 -21.06 42.85 -26.17
C ARG A 446 -20.46 44.01 -26.95
N LEU A 447 -19.94 43.67 -28.12
CA LEU A 447 -19.52 44.64 -29.11
C LEU A 447 -20.75 45.14 -29.89
N PRO A 448 -20.77 46.42 -30.32
CA PRO A 448 -21.84 46.93 -31.16
C PRO A 448 -21.86 46.17 -32.48
N THR A 449 -22.99 45.52 -32.76
CA THR A 449 -23.30 45.01 -34.09
C THR A 449 -23.73 46.18 -34.96
N ARG A 450 -23.14 46.34 -36.15
CA ARG A 450 -23.61 47.33 -37.13
C ARG A 450 -25.07 47.10 -37.49
#